data_AF-A0A8J4C5A8-F1
#
_entry.id   AF-A0A8J4C5A8-F1
#
_cell.length_a   1.000
_cell.length_b   1.000
_cell.length_c   1.000
_cell.angle_alpha   90.00
_cell.angle_beta   90.00
_cell.angle_gamma   90.00
#
_symmetry.space_group_name_H-M   'P 1'
#
loop_
_entity.id
_entity.type
_entity.pdbx_description
1 polymer ?
#
loop_
_entity_poly.entity_id
_entity_poly.type
_entity_poly.pdbx_seq_one_letter_code
_entity_poly.pdbx_strand_id
1 'polypeptide(L)'
;MLPLLERCLGELARTVGPNTKQAVAAKASAHLTQQQQLKGPGAEEVAAIVLVCQVLDFYVQQRPGNADLAASLKGTGVLASLSVLFAAVGSLPGAEPLRSAALCCAASSKELHAWMLAVPGVDKTLAAPPFQEGGAHEAHGAVWELLGNNGSSSLALSILAGGAATEKAVRVHALLQLLAKAAACRGGRGPGCSGLWSPAVERSMRDLFVSLRQEQAGGVAAVSRRLVSEDVGHGRGAAAAGRGLSTATEAQNQTAAVGPDSNQDEGVNEEDDENEEEKLHLLDPTALQRRRARQLHPACWRILKQLLTVSVECSSKTD
;
A
#
# COMPACT_ATOMS: atom_id res chain seq x y z
N MET A 1 -11.18 -9.73 -23.84
CA MET A 1 -11.30 -9.22 -22.44
C MET A 1 -11.97 -7.85 -22.38
N LEU A 2 -11.48 -6.83 -23.12
CA LEU A 2 -12.01 -5.47 -23.04
C LEU A 2 -13.55 -5.34 -23.27
N PRO A 3 -14.18 -6.06 -24.23
CA PRO A 3 -15.64 -5.96 -24.41
C PRO A 3 -16.46 -6.46 -23.20
N LEU A 4 -15.92 -7.43 -22.44
CA LEU A 4 -16.56 -7.94 -21.24
C LEU A 4 -16.40 -6.96 -20.08
N LEU A 5 -15.22 -6.33 -19.95
CA LEU A 5 -14.98 -5.28 -18.95
C LEU A 5 -15.88 -4.06 -19.19
N GLU A 6 -16.04 -3.64 -20.45
CA GLU A 6 -16.95 -2.56 -20.85
C GLU A 6 -18.38 -2.87 -20.41
N ARG A 7 -18.89 -4.07 -20.73
CA ARG A 7 -20.25 -4.46 -20.34
C ARG A 7 -20.41 -4.48 -18.82
N CYS A 8 -19.47 -5.06 -18.08
CA CYS A 8 -19.54 -5.12 -16.62
C CYS A 8 -19.48 -3.73 -15.98
N LEU A 9 -18.54 -2.87 -16.39
CA LEU A 9 -18.43 -1.52 -15.85
C LEU A 9 -19.62 -0.63 -16.25
N GLY A 10 -20.13 -0.80 -17.46
CA GLY A 10 -21.28 -0.04 -17.96
C GLY A 10 -22.60 -0.41 -17.25
N GLU A 11 -22.81 -1.70 -16.95
CA GLU A 11 -23.93 -2.14 -16.09
C GLU A 11 -23.76 -1.58 -14.67
N LEU A 12 -22.55 -1.69 -14.12
CA LEU A 12 -22.27 -1.25 -12.77
C LEU A 12 -22.42 0.27 -12.60
N ALA A 13 -21.90 1.06 -13.52
CA ALA A 13 -22.07 2.52 -13.53
C ALA A 13 -23.55 2.91 -13.63
N ARG A 14 -24.38 2.12 -14.33
CA ARG A 14 -25.84 2.33 -14.36
C ARG A 14 -26.51 2.00 -13.03
N THR A 15 -26.05 0.97 -12.33
CA THR A 15 -26.61 0.59 -11.01
C THR A 15 -26.18 1.54 -9.88
N VAL A 16 -24.96 2.06 -9.94
CA VAL A 16 -24.36 2.89 -8.86
C VAL A 16 -24.55 4.39 -9.13
N GLY A 17 -24.73 4.79 -10.39
CA GLY A 17 -24.87 6.18 -10.77
C GLY A 17 -26.13 6.85 -10.19
N PRO A 18 -26.08 8.16 -9.89
CA PRO A 18 -27.26 8.91 -9.45
C PRO A 18 -28.36 8.78 -10.51
N ASN A 19 -29.53 8.28 -10.08
CA ASN A 19 -30.69 7.96 -10.92
C ASN A 19 -31.24 9.22 -11.63
N THR A 20 -30.55 9.67 -12.68
CA THR A 20 -30.84 10.93 -13.38
C THR A 20 -32.12 10.87 -14.22
N LYS A 21 -32.71 9.68 -14.37
CA LYS A 21 -33.98 9.47 -15.10
C LYS A 21 -35.24 9.76 -14.28
N GLN A 22 -35.14 10.04 -12.98
CA GLN A 22 -36.33 10.34 -12.14
C GLN A 22 -36.70 11.84 -12.06
N ALA A 23 -35.94 12.74 -12.70
CA ALA A 23 -36.15 14.18 -12.57
C ALA A 23 -37.17 14.81 -13.53
N VAL A 24 -37.72 14.09 -14.52
CA VAL A 24 -38.58 14.69 -15.57
C VAL A 24 -40.02 14.14 -15.62
N ALA A 25 -40.39 13.21 -14.73
CA ALA A 25 -41.75 12.62 -14.72
C ALA A 25 -42.41 12.57 -13.33
N ALA A 26 -42.05 13.49 -12.43
CA ALA A 26 -42.62 13.54 -11.09
C ALA A 26 -43.68 14.65 -10.96
N LYS A 27 -44.89 14.40 -11.48
CA LYS A 27 -46.11 15.10 -11.02
C LYS A 27 -47.35 14.23 -10.84
N ALA A 28 -47.29 12.90 -11.02
CA ALA A 28 -48.51 12.07 -10.98
C ALA A 28 -48.49 10.82 -10.10
N SER A 29 -47.37 10.41 -9.48
CA SER A 29 -47.32 9.14 -8.73
C SER A 29 -46.44 9.23 -7.48
N ALA A 30 -46.89 9.99 -6.48
CA ALA A 30 -46.09 10.36 -5.32
C ALA A 30 -46.14 9.39 -4.11
N HIS A 31 -46.82 8.24 -4.17
CA HIS A 31 -47.11 7.47 -2.94
C HIS A 31 -46.64 6.00 -2.89
N LEU A 32 -46.04 5.45 -3.96
CA LEU A 32 -45.60 4.04 -3.98
C LEU A 32 -44.11 3.82 -4.28
N THR A 33 -43.33 4.87 -4.53
CA THR A 33 -41.92 4.76 -4.95
C THR A 33 -40.90 5.19 -3.88
N GLN A 34 -41.35 5.59 -2.69
CA GLN A 34 -40.45 6.08 -1.63
C GLN A 34 -39.71 4.96 -0.87
N GLN A 35 -40.04 3.69 -1.12
CA GLN A 35 -39.40 2.51 -0.53
C GLN A 35 -38.41 1.77 -1.45
N GLN A 36 -38.17 2.27 -2.67
CA GLN A 36 -36.87 2.04 -3.34
C GLN A 36 -35.84 3.00 -2.73
N GLN A 37 -35.75 2.98 -1.40
CA GLN A 37 -34.60 3.45 -0.65
C GLN A 37 -33.37 2.83 -1.30
N LEU A 38 -32.43 3.70 -1.65
CA LEU A 38 -31.04 3.47 -2.02
C LEU A 38 -30.48 2.16 -1.44
N LYS A 39 -30.84 1.03 -2.04
CA LYS A 39 -30.19 -0.23 -1.74
C LYS A 39 -28.83 -0.08 -2.37
N GLY A 40 -27.82 0.11 -1.53
CA GLY A 40 -26.44 0.12 -1.97
C GLY A 40 -26.14 -1.13 -2.81
N PRO A 41 -25.06 -1.11 -3.61
CA PRO A 41 -24.68 -2.27 -4.40
C PRO A 41 -24.64 -3.51 -3.49
N GLY A 42 -25.31 -4.59 -3.92
CA GLY A 42 -25.29 -5.85 -3.19
C GLY A 42 -23.90 -6.48 -3.21
N ALA A 43 -23.72 -7.55 -2.44
CA ALA A 43 -22.43 -8.22 -2.31
C ALA A 43 -21.92 -8.77 -3.65
N GLU A 44 -22.83 -9.23 -4.52
CA GLU A 44 -22.52 -9.72 -5.86
C GLU A 44 -22.02 -8.59 -6.77
N GLU A 45 -22.69 -7.44 -6.75
CA GLU A 45 -22.26 -6.28 -7.51
C GLU A 45 -20.88 -5.81 -7.06
N VAL A 46 -20.66 -5.70 -5.74
CA VAL A 46 -19.35 -5.37 -5.15
C VAL A 46 -18.27 -6.35 -5.63
N ALA A 47 -18.52 -7.65 -5.55
CA ALA A 47 -17.58 -8.67 -6.01
C ALA A 47 -17.24 -8.53 -7.52
N ALA A 48 -18.24 -8.22 -8.35
CA ALA A 48 -18.03 -7.95 -9.77
C ALA A 48 -17.16 -6.70 -10.00
N ILE A 49 -17.35 -5.61 -9.24
CA ILE A 49 -16.47 -4.43 -9.31
C ILE A 49 -15.03 -4.82 -9.01
N VAL A 50 -14.82 -5.56 -7.92
CA VAL A 50 -13.49 -5.96 -7.46
C VAL A 50 -12.78 -6.78 -8.53
N LEU A 51 -13.45 -7.79 -9.09
CA LEU A 51 -12.89 -8.65 -10.13
C LEU A 51 -12.51 -7.84 -11.37
N VAL A 52 -13.39 -6.95 -11.84
CA VAL A 52 -13.15 -6.10 -13.00
C VAL A 52 -11.96 -5.17 -12.76
N CYS A 53 -11.87 -4.56 -11.57
CA CYS A 53 -10.76 -3.70 -11.20
C CYS A 53 -9.43 -4.48 -11.15
N GLN A 54 -9.43 -5.71 -10.63
CA GLN A 54 -8.26 -6.58 -10.59
C GLN A 54 -7.79 -6.99 -11.99
N VAL A 55 -8.73 -7.36 -12.88
CA VAL A 55 -8.41 -7.70 -14.27
C VAL A 55 -7.85 -6.49 -15.01
N LEU A 56 -8.42 -5.31 -14.80
CA LEU A 56 -7.93 -4.07 -15.40
C LEU A 56 -6.53 -3.73 -14.89
N ASP A 57 -6.31 -3.81 -13.58
CA ASP A 57 -5.02 -3.59 -12.95
C ASP A 57 -3.94 -4.53 -13.51
N PHE A 58 -4.25 -5.83 -13.60
CA PHE A 58 -3.37 -6.82 -14.23
C PHE A 58 -3.09 -6.49 -15.70
N TYR A 59 -4.13 -6.14 -16.47
CA TYR A 59 -4.00 -5.79 -17.88
C TYR A 59 -3.08 -4.57 -18.09
N VAL A 60 -3.22 -3.53 -17.25
CA VAL A 60 -2.39 -2.33 -17.33
C VAL A 60 -0.93 -2.63 -16.99
N GLN A 61 -0.69 -3.45 -15.96
CA GLN A 61 0.67 -3.79 -15.50
C GLN A 61 1.40 -4.76 -16.44
N GLN A 62 0.69 -5.72 -17.03
CA GLN A 62 1.28 -6.79 -17.86
C GLN A 62 1.27 -6.48 -19.35
N ARG A 63 0.85 -5.28 -19.76
CA ARG A 63 0.79 -4.94 -21.18
C ARG A 63 2.19 -4.95 -21.81
N PRO A 64 2.30 -5.38 -23.09
CA PRO A 64 3.51 -5.15 -23.86
C PRO A 64 3.86 -3.65 -23.90
N GLY A 65 5.15 -3.32 -23.81
CA GLY A 65 5.61 -1.91 -23.73
C GLY A 65 5.26 -1.04 -24.93
N ASN A 66 4.88 -1.64 -26.06
CA ASN A 66 4.44 -0.95 -27.27
C ASN A 66 2.91 -0.85 -27.41
N ALA A 67 2.14 -1.38 -26.45
CA ALA A 67 0.68 -1.35 -26.53
C ALA A 67 0.14 0.05 -26.21
N ASP A 68 -0.60 0.64 -27.16
CA ASP A 68 -1.35 1.88 -26.94
C ASP A 68 -2.59 1.61 -26.09
N LEU A 69 -2.38 1.67 -24.78
CA LEU A 69 -3.43 1.52 -23.79
C LEU A 69 -4.44 2.67 -23.85
N ALA A 70 -4.00 3.87 -24.23
CA ALA A 70 -4.88 5.03 -24.29
C ALA A 70 -5.96 4.84 -25.36
N ALA A 71 -5.56 4.47 -26.58
CA ALA A 71 -6.51 4.16 -27.64
C ALA A 71 -7.45 3.00 -27.25
N SER A 72 -6.90 1.93 -26.66
CA SER A 72 -7.67 0.74 -26.29
C SER A 72 -8.73 1.01 -25.22
N LEU A 73 -8.37 1.73 -24.14
CA LEU A 73 -9.29 2.01 -23.03
C LEU A 73 -10.33 3.09 -23.38
N LYS A 74 -9.95 4.08 -24.20
CA LYS A 74 -10.91 5.10 -24.69
C LYS A 74 -11.90 4.48 -25.68
N GLY A 75 -11.43 3.67 -26.62
CA GLY A 75 -12.27 3.08 -27.67
C GLY A 75 -13.28 2.07 -27.18
N THR A 76 -13.08 1.51 -25.99
CA THR A 76 -13.96 0.47 -25.38
C THR A 76 -14.84 1.02 -24.27
N GLY A 77 -14.87 2.33 -24.00
CA GLY A 77 -15.71 2.91 -22.94
C GLY A 77 -15.37 2.48 -21.50
N VAL A 78 -14.39 1.59 -21.31
CA VAL A 78 -13.90 1.13 -20.00
C VAL A 78 -13.43 2.30 -19.17
N LEU A 79 -12.64 3.22 -19.76
CA LEU A 79 -12.14 4.40 -19.07
C LEU A 79 -13.27 5.33 -18.62
N ALA A 80 -14.28 5.52 -19.48
CA ALA A 80 -15.43 6.35 -19.16
C ALA A 80 -16.22 5.79 -17.97
N SER A 81 -16.50 4.49 -18.01
CA SER A 81 -17.24 3.81 -16.93
C SER A 81 -16.44 3.81 -15.61
N LEU A 82 -15.12 3.61 -15.69
CA LEU A 82 -14.22 3.68 -14.53
C LEU A 82 -14.21 5.08 -13.91
N SER A 83 -14.10 6.13 -14.72
CA SER A 83 -14.12 7.52 -14.23
C SER A 83 -15.44 7.90 -13.58
N VAL A 84 -16.58 7.50 -14.17
CA VAL A 84 -17.91 7.74 -13.59
C VAL A 84 -18.07 7.01 -12.26
N LEU A 85 -17.63 5.75 -12.20
CA LEU A 85 -17.70 4.98 -10.96
C LEU A 85 -16.77 5.55 -9.88
N PHE A 86 -15.54 5.91 -10.24
CA PHE A 86 -14.60 6.57 -9.33
C PHE A 86 -15.18 7.89 -8.80
N ALA A 87 -15.78 8.71 -9.67
CA ALA A 87 -16.45 9.94 -9.29
C ALA A 87 -17.62 9.73 -8.31
N ALA A 88 -18.31 8.60 -8.40
CA ALA A 88 -19.48 8.32 -7.57
C ALA A 88 -19.10 7.73 -6.20
N VAL A 89 -18.11 6.83 -6.16
CA VAL A 89 -17.82 6.01 -4.96
C VAL A 89 -16.35 5.95 -4.55
N GLY A 90 -15.46 6.67 -5.23
CA GLY A 90 -14.00 6.60 -5.00
C GLY A 90 -13.57 6.99 -3.58
N SER A 91 -14.36 7.82 -2.89
CA SER A 91 -14.10 8.23 -1.50
C SER A 91 -14.54 7.21 -0.45
N LEU A 92 -15.36 6.20 -0.81
CA LEU A 92 -15.87 5.22 0.14
C LEU A 92 -14.77 4.28 0.64
N PRO A 93 -14.77 3.86 1.92
CA PRO A 93 -13.71 3.00 2.47
C PRO A 93 -13.45 1.71 1.65
N GLY A 94 -14.51 1.05 1.19
CA GLY A 94 -14.43 -0.21 0.44
C GLY A 94 -14.03 -0.08 -1.04
N ALA A 95 -13.84 1.12 -1.56
CA ALA A 95 -13.55 1.35 -2.98
C ALA A 95 -12.05 1.22 -3.35
N GLU A 96 -11.25 0.48 -2.57
CA GLU A 96 -9.80 0.38 -2.80
C GLU A 96 -9.44 -0.25 -4.17
N PRO A 97 -10.08 -1.35 -4.60
CA PRO A 97 -9.81 -1.90 -5.93
C PRO A 97 -10.09 -0.89 -7.05
N LEU A 98 -11.15 -0.10 -6.90
CA LEU A 98 -11.52 0.95 -7.84
C LEU A 98 -10.51 2.10 -7.85
N ARG A 99 -10.14 2.65 -6.68
CA ARG A 99 -9.13 3.72 -6.58
C ARG A 99 -7.82 3.26 -7.22
N SER A 100 -7.40 2.03 -6.91
CA SER A 100 -6.17 1.49 -7.45
C SER A 100 -6.23 1.26 -8.96
N ALA A 101 -7.33 0.71 -9.50
CA ALA A 101 -7.46 0.51 -10.94
C ALA A 101 -7.49 1.85 -11.70
N ALA A 102 -8.22 2.84 -11.17
CA ALA A 102 -8.24 4.21 -11.69
C ALA A 102 -6.85 4.83 -11.70
N LEU A 103 -6.11 4.73 -10.59
CA LEU A 103 -4.74 5.23 -10.48
C LEU A 103 -3.81 4.55 -11.48
N CYS A 104 -3.91 3.23 -11.66
CA CYS A 104 -3.07 2.48 -12.61
C CYS A 104 -3.33 2.90 -14.06
N CYS A 105 -4.60 3.04 -14.44
CA CYS A 105 -4.97 3.59 -15.74
C CYS A 105 -4.41 5.00 -15.94
N ALA A 106 -4.54 5.88 -14.95
CA ALA A 106 -4.01 7.24 -15.03
C ALA A 106 -2.47 7.25 -15.08
N ALA A 107 -1.80 6.42 -14.28
CA ALA A 107 -0.34 6.33 -14.25
C ALA A 107 0.24 5.80 -15.56
N SER A 108 -0.55 5.07 -16.34
CA SER A 108 -0.09 4.43 -17.56
C SER A 108 0.24 5.40 -18.70
N SER A 109 -0.40 6.56 -18.76
CA SER A 109 -0.05 7.63 -19.70
C SER A 109 -0.58 8.99 -19.24
N LYS A 110 0.13 10.07 -19.60
CA LYS A 110 -0.33 11.45 -19.32
C LYS A 110 -1.69 11.75 -19.96
N GLU A 111 -1.93 11.18 -21.14
CA GLU A 111 -3.19 11.34 -21.86
C GLU A 111 -4.37 10.73 -21.09
N LEU A 112 -4.21 9.50 -20.57
CA LEU A 112 -5.25 8.83 -19.78
C LEU A 112 -5.53 9.57 -18.48
N HIS A 113 -4.49 10.03 -17.79
CA HIS A 113 -4.63 10.88 -16.61
C HIS A 113 -5.42 12.17 -16.92
N ALA A 114 -5.04 12.91 -17.96
CA ALA A 114 -5.72 14.14 -18.36
C ALA A 114 -7.19 13.88 -18.75
N TRP A 115 -7.46 12.77 -19.44
CA TRP A 115 -8.80 12.37 -19.82
C TRP A 115 -9.67 12.08 -18.59
N MET A 116 -9.14 11.36 -17.59
CA MET A 116 -9.88 11.05 -16.36
C MET A 116 -10.19 12.32 -15.55
N LEU A 117 -9.24 13.25 -15.42
CA LEU A 117 -9.46 14.53 -14.73
C LEU A 117 -10.45 15.45 -15.46
N ALA A 118 -10.61 15.31 -16.78
CA ALA A 118 -11.63 16.04 -17.52
C ALA A 118 -13.07 15.66 -17.14
N VAL A 119 -13.27 14.52 -16.44
CA VAL A 119 -14.56 14.14 -15.87
C VAL A 119 -14.76 14.91 -14.56
N PRO A 120 -15.72 15.87 -14.47
CA PRO A 120 -15.80 16.79 -13.33
C PRO A 120 -16.00 16.11 -11.97
N GLY A 121 -16.60 14.93 -11.94
CA GLY A 121 -16.78 14.17 -10.71
C GLY A 121 -15.48 13.55 -10.17
N VAL A 122 -14.49 13.27 -11.04
CA VAL A 122 -13.18 12.73 -10.63
C VAL A 122 -12.41 13.79 -9.87
N ASP A 123 -12.29 14.99 -10.44
CA ASP A 123 -11.62 16.14 -9.80
C ASP A 123 -12.26 16.48 -8.44
N LYS A 124 -13.59 16.57 -8.38
CA LYS A 124 -14.32 16.76 -7.12
C LYS A 124 -14.06 15.67 -6.09
N THR A 125 -13.94 14.41 -6.53
CA THR A 125 -13.64 13.29 -5.62
C THR A 125 -12.23 13.39 -5.06
N LEU A 126 -11.25 13.76 -5.88
CA LEU A 126 -9.86 13.94 -5.45
C LEU A 126 -9.68 15.16 -4.54
N ALA A 127 -10.51 16.21 -4.71
CA ALA A 127 -10.55 17.36 -3.80
C ALA A 127 -11.25 17.05 -2.45
N ALA A 128 -11.89 15.89 -2.30
CA ALA A 128 -12.60 15.54 -1.08
C ALA A 128 -11.64 15.22 0.09
N PRO A 129 -12.02 15.49 1.36
CA PRO A 129 -11.16 15.29 2.53
C PRO A 129 -10.45 13.92 2.63
N PRO A 130 -11.05 12.78 2.24
CA PRO A 130 -10.37 11.49 2.29
C PRO A 130 -9.08 11.41 1.46
N PHE A 131 -8.92 12.23 0.41
CA PHE A 131 -7.73 12.24 -0.45
C PHE A 131 -6.72 13.34 -0.08
N GLN A 132 -7.04 14.18 0.91
CA GLN A 132 -6.21 15.28 1.37
C GLN A 132 -5.33 14.86 2.56
N GLU A 133 -4.49 15.76 3.08
CA GLU A 133 -3.61 15.48 4.22
C GLU A 133 -4.37 14.96 5.44
N GLY A 134 -3.92 13.81 5.98
CA GLY A 134 -4.57 13.14 7.11
C GLY A 134 -5.82 12.35 6.73
N GLY A 135 -6.24 12.37 5.46
CA GLY A 135 -7.33 11.59 4.93
C GLY A 135 -6.99 10.09 4.82
N ALA A 136 -8.03 9.24 4.86
CA ALA A 136 -7.88 7.78 4.79
C ALA A 136 -7.22 7.28 3.48
N HIS A 137 -7.33 8.07 2.41
CA HIS A 137 -6.85 7.79 1.06
C HIS A 137 -5.82 8.83 0.59
N GLU A 138 -5.18 9.55 1.52
CA GLU A 138 -4.20 10.60 1.21
C GLU A 138 -3.08 10.11 0.27
N ALA A 139 -2.68 8.84 0.37
CA ALA A 139 -1.63 8.26 -0.46
C ALA A 139 -2.06 8.19 -1.93
N HIS A 140 -3.36 7.95 -2.21
CA HIS A 140 -3.89 8.03 -3.56
C HIS A 140 -3.88 9.47 -4.06
N GLY A 141 -4.35 10.42 -3.25
CA GLY A 141 -4.33 11.85 -3.59
C GLY A 141 -2.92 12.34 -3.94
N ALA A 142 -1.93 11.94 -3.14
CA ALA A 142 -0.52 12.26 -3.37
C ALA A 142 -0.02 11.76 -4.73
N VAL A 143 -0.34 10.52 -5.12
CA VAL A 143 0.09 9.99 -6.42
C VAL A 143 -0.67 10.65 -7.58
N TRP A 144 -1.95 10.98 -7.42
CA TRP A 144 -2.69 11.77 -8.41
C TRP A 144 -2.07 13.15 -8.63
N GLU A 145 -1.67 13.85 -7.56
CA GLU A 145 -0.93 15.11 -7.68
C GLU A 145 0.38 14.94 -8.45
N LEU A 146 1.17 13.89 -8.14
CA LEU A 146 2.42 13.61 -8.86
C LEU A 146 2.18 13.42 -10.36
N LEU A 147 1.13 12.70 -10.74
CA LEU A 147 0.77 12.47 -12.14
C LEU A 147 0.39 13.76 -12.87
N GLY A 148 -0.33 14.67 -12.20
CA GLY A 148 -0.77 15.95 -12.78
C GLY A 148 0.28 17.05 -12.78
N ASN A 149 1.15 17.11 -11.77
CA ASN A 149 2.01 18.26 -11.50
C ASN A 149 3.49 18.00 -11.84
N ASN A 150 3.73 17.34 -12.97
CA ASN A 150 5.09 17.00 -13.45
C ASN A 150 5.94 16.32 -12.37
N GLY A 151 5.34 15.39 -11.62
CA GLY A 151 6.00 14.65 -10.56
C GLY A 151 6.15 15.40 -9.23
N SER A 152 5.50 16.55 -9.04
CA SER A 152 5.52 17.28 -7.77
C SER A 152 4.24 17.03 -6.98
N SER A 153 4.35 16.81 -5.67
CA SER A 153 3.19 16.72 -4.79
C SER A 153 3.59 17.18 -3.39
N SER A 154 2.91 18.21 -2.91
CA SER A 154 3.11 18.70 -1.55
C SER A 154 2.69 17.64 -0.53
N LEU A 155 1.63 16.90 -0.84
CA LEU A 155 1.12 15.81 -0.03
C LEU A 155 2.13 14.64 0.04
N ALA A 156 2.70 14.23 -1.08
CA ALA A 156 3.75 13.20 -1.09
C ALA A 156 4.97 13.61 -0.25
N LEU A 157 5.42 14.85 -0.37
CA LEU A 157 6.53 15.38 0.42
C LEU A 157 6.19 15.39 1.92
N SER A 158 4.97 15.77 2.30
CA SER A 158 4.53 15.76 3.70
C SER A 158 4.51 14.35 4.32
N ILE A 159 4.11 13.34 3.54
CA ILE A 159 4.09 11.93 3.96
C ILE A 159 5.52 11.41 4.15
N LEU A 160 6.43 11.74 3.23
CA LEU A 160 7.83 11.32 3.27
C LEU A 160 8.63 12.04 4.37
N ALA A 161 8.30 13.30 4.67
CA ALA A 161 8.99 14.11 5.67
C ALA A 161 8.88 13.47 7.07
N GLY A 162 10.03 13.12 7.67
CA GLY A 162 10.06 12.40 8.94
C GLY A 162 9.41 11.01 8.88
N GLY A 163 9.31 10.41 7.69
CA GLY A 163 8.60 9.16 7.45
C GLY A 163 9.18 7.92 8.17
N ALA A 164 10.35 8.04 8.78
CA ALA A 164 10.92 7.00 9.64
C ALA A 164 10.27 6.95 11.04
N ALA A 165 9.48 7.97 11.41
CA ALA A 165 8.75 7.98 12.67
C ALA A 165 7.65 6.90 12.70
N THR A 166 7.47 6.27 13.86
CA THR A 166 6.63 5.08 14.02
C THR A 166 5.17 5.30 13.64
N GLU A 167 4.65 6.49 13.94
CA GLU A 167 3.29 6.94 13.66
C GLU A 167 3.05 7.18 12.16
N LYS A 168 4.10 7.39 11.36
CA LYS A 168 4.01 7.61 9.91
C LYS A 168 4.19 6.36 9.07
N ALA A 169 4.65 5.25 9.67
CA ALA A 169 5.01 4.03 8.94
C ALA A 169 3.90 3.51 8.01
N VAL A 170 2.63 3.59 8.43
CA VAL A 170 1.48 3.16 7.64
C VAL A 170 1.28 4.05 6.41
N ARG A 171 1.33 5.37 6.60
CA ARG A 171 1.14 6.39 5.56
C ARG A 171 2.23 6.26 4.50
N VAL A 172 3.49 6.16 4.95
CA VAL A 172 4.66 5.98 4.09
C VAL A 172 4.59 4.67 3.32
N HIS A 173 4.25 3.57 3.98
CA HIS A 173 4.11 2.27 3.31
C HIS A 173 3.05 2.32 2.19
N ALA A 174 1.87 2.89 2.47
CA ALA A 174 0.80 3.03 1.49
C ALA A 174 1.25 3.86 0.27
N LEU A 175 1.89 5.01 0.49
CA LEU A 175 2.44 5.84 -0.58
C LEU A 175 3.46 5.08 -1.42
N LEU A 176 4.43 4.41 -0.79
CA LEU A 176 5.47 3.68 -1.50
C LEU A 176 4.91 2.51 -2.33
N GLN A 177 3.91 1.80 -1.81
CA GLN A 177 3.23 0.75 -2.58
C GLN A 177 2.54 1.32 -3.82
N LEU A 178 1.82 2.44 -3.70
CA LEU A 178 1.16 3.08 -4.84
C LEU A 178 2.15 3.65 -5.84
N LEU A 179 3.28 4.21 -5.39
CA LEU A 179 4.37 4.67 -6.26
C LEU A 179 4.98 3.52 -7.05
N ALA A 180 5.26 2.38 -6.40
CA ALA A 180 5.76 1.19 -7.07
C ALA A 180 4.78 0.68 -8.14
N LYS A 181 3.49 0.68 -7.80
CA LYS A 181 2.42 0.29 -8.71
C LYS A 181 2.28 1.23 -9.91
N ALA A 182 2.26 2.54 -9.66
CA ALA A 182 2.19 3.56 -10.71
C ALA A 182 3.44 3.52 -11.61
N ALA A 183 4.63 3.31 -11.05
CA ALA A 183 5.86 3.14 -11.81
C ALA A 183 5.79 1.90 -12.73
N ALA A 184 5.26 0.78 -12.23
CA ALA A 184 5.06 -0.43 -13.04
C ALA A 184 4.07 -0.20 -14.20
N CYS A 185 3.05 0.65 -14.00
CA CYS A 185 2.03 0.92 -15.02
C CYS A 185 2.51 1.82 -16.18
N ARG A 186 3.61 2.56 -16.04
CA ARG A 186 4.09 3.49 -17.10
C ARG A 186 4.58 2.79 -18.38
N GLY A 187 4.79 1.48 -18.36
CA GLY A 187 5.00 0.68 -19.57
C GLY A 187 6.14 1.18 -20.46
N GLY A 188 7.38 1.07 -20.00
CA GLY A 188 8.54 1.29 -20.86
C GLY A 188 9.86 1.48 -20.12
N ARG A 189 10.88 0.68 -20.48
CA ARG A 189 12.32 0.96 -20.25
C ARG A 189 12.87 1.86 -21.37
N GLY A 190 12.05 2.77 -21.90
CA GLY A 190 12.43 3.63 -23.01
C GLY A 190 13.39 4.73 -22.56
N PRO A 191 14.42 5.07 -23.35
CA PRO A 191 15.26 6.25 -23.10
C PRO A 191 14.35 7.49 -23.21
N GLY A 192 14.06 8.12 -22.06
CA GLY A 192 13.06 9.19 -21.96
C GLY A 192 11.96 8.98 -20.92
N CYS A 193 11.97 7.87 -20.18
CA CYS A 193 11.07 7.66 -19.02
C CYS A 193 11.47 8.51 -17.80
N SER A 194 11.65 9.82 -18.00
CA SER A 194 11.88 10.75 -16.92
C SER A 194 10.65 10.85 -16.01
N GLY A 195 10.90 10.45 -14.75
CA GLY A 195 10.22 10.87 -13.52
C GLY A 195 8.71 10.72 -13.48
N LEU A 196 8.22 9.63 -12.89
CA LEU A 196 6.89 9.67 -12.25
C LEU A 196 6.85 10.78 -11.17
N TRP A 197 8.01 11.09 -10.59
CA TRP A 197 8.19 12.07 -9.54
C TRP A 197 9.34 13.02 -9.87
N SER A 198 9.35 14.18 -9.23
CA SER A 198 10.33 15.25 -9.39
C SER A 198 11.60 14.98 -8.57
N PRO A 199 12.70 15.70 -8.82
CA PRO A 199 13.92 15.56 -8.03
C PRO A 199 13.74 15.82 -6.53
N ALA A 200 12.76 16.66 -6.15
CA ALA A 200 12.46 16.94 -4.74
C ALA A 200 11.87 15.70 -4.02
N VAL A 201 10.94 15.01 -4.69
CA VAL A 201 10.35 13.77 -4.18
C VAL A 201 11.39 12.65 -4.18
N GLU A 202 12.23 12.57 -5.21
CA GLU A 202 13.33 11.60 -5.24
C GLU A 202 14.32 11.82 -4.08
N ARG A 203 14.72 13.07 -3.82
CA ARG A 203 15.58 13.41 -2.69
C ARG A 203 14.94 12.99 -1.37
N SER A 204 13.65 13.29 -1.18
CA SER A 204 12.92 12.89 0.02
C SER A 204 12.85 11.37 0.22
N MET A 205 12.72 10.60 -0.88
CA MET A 205 12.80 9.13 -0.82
C MET A 205 14.21 8.63 -0.45
N ARG A 206 15.28 9.29 -0.94
CA ARG A 206 16.66 8.98 -0.56
C ARG A 206 16.93 9.29 0.91
N ASP A 207 16.45 10.42 1.41
CA ASP A 207 16.57 10.81 2.82
C ASP A 207 15.81 9.83 3.73
N LEU A 208 14.61 9.41 3.33
CA LEU A 208 13.85 8.37 4.01
C LEU A 208 14.60 7.03 4.01
N PHE A 209 15.20 6.64 2.89
CA PHE A 209 15.99 5.42 2.78
C PHE A 209 17.17 5.40 3.76
N VAL A 210 17.89 6.52 3.87
CA VAL A 210 19.00 6.68 4.84
C VAL A 210 18.47 6.60 6.28
N SER A 211 17.37 7.29 6.58
CA SER A 211 16.77 7.31 7.92
C SER A 211 16.32 5.92 8.38
N LEU A 212 15.62 5.17 7.51
CA LEU A 212 15.19 3.79 7.81
C LEU A 212 16.38 2.84 8.01
N ARG A 213 17.49 3.06 7.31
CA ARG A 213 18.71 2.26 7.47
C ARG A 213 19.38 2.53 8.82
N GLN A 214 19.41 3.79 9.26
CA GLN A 214 19.98 4.17 10.56
C GLN A 214 19.17 3.58 11.72
N GLU A 215 17.84 3.64 11.64
CA GLU A 215 16.92 3.01 12.61
C GLU A 215 17.19 1.51 12.75
N GLN A 216 17.36 0.80 11.64
CA GLN A 216 17.67 -0.64 11.65
C GLN A 216 19.03 -0.93 12.29
N ALA A 217 20.05 -0.10 12.03
CA ALA A 217 21.37 -0.27 12.63
C ALA A 217 21.38 0.02 14.14
N GLY A 218 20.64 1.03 14.59
CA GLY A 218 20.54 1.41 16.01
C GLY A 218 19.79 0.39 16.87
N GLY A 219 18.73 -0.23 16.32
CA GLY A 219 17.94 -1.24 17.05
C GLY A 219 18.74 -2.49 17.43
N VAL A 220 19.67 -2.94 16.57
CA VAL A 220 20.50 -4.13 16.84
C VAL A 220 21.52 -3.86 17.95
N ALA A 221 22.09 -2.66 17.99
CA ALA A 221 23.07 -2.28 19.02
C ALA A 221 22.45 -2.15 20.42
N ALA A 222 21.18 -1.72 20.52
CA ALA A 222 20.47 -1.58 21.79
C ALA A 222 20.04 -2.93 22.39
N VAL A 223 19.57 -3.88 21.56
CA VAL A 223 19.18 -5.22 22.01
C VAL A 223 20.39 -6.04 22.47
N SER A 224 21.51 -5.92 21.77
CA SER A 224 22.75 -6.63 22.13
C SER A 224 23.35 -6.13 23.46
N ARG A 225 23.09 -4.88 23.85
CA ARG A 225 23.60 -4.32 25.12
C ARG A 225 22.74 -4.70 26.33
N ARG A 226 21.47 -5.05 26.13
CA ARG A 226 20.55 -5.45 27.21
C ARG A 226 20.77 -6.90 27.66
N LEU A 227 21.18 -7.79 26.75
CA LEU A 227 21.46 -9.20 27.06
C LEU A 227 22.83 -9.44 27.74
N VAL A 228 23.69 -8.41 27.86
CA VAL A 228 25.04 -8.55 28.44
C VAL A 228 25.14 -7.87 29.82
N SER A 229 24.05 -7.27 30.33
CA SER A 229 24.08 -6.46 31.56
C SER A 229 23.21 -7.00 32.71
N GLU A 230 22.79 -8.27 32.66
CA GLU A 230 22.03 -8.91 33.75
C GLU A 230 22.72 -10.10 34.42
N ASP A 231 23.94 -10.47 34.05
CA ASP A 231 24.63 -11.59 34.68
C ASP A 231 26.15 -11.40 34.76
N VAL A 232 26.64 -10.56 35.67
CA VAL A 232 27.89 -10.77 36.44
C VAL A 232 27.89 -9.81 37.63
N GLY A 233 27.25 -10.24 38.71
CA GLY A 233 27.46 -9.68 40.04
C GLY A 233 27.47 -10.83 41.04
N HIS A 234 28.67 -11.39 41.27
CA HIS A 234 29.19 -12.08 42.47
C HIS A 234 30.15 -13.21 42.09
N GLY A 235 31.45 -12.90 41.99
CA GLY A 235 32.46 -13.91 41.68
C GLY A 235 33.89 -13.36 41.65
N ARG A 236 34.44 -13.13 42.84
CA ARG A 236 35.83 -12.76 43.11
C ARG A 236 36.76 -13.93 42.74
N GLY A 237 37.72 -13.74 41.82
CA GLY A 237 38.73 -14.78 41.55
C GLY A 237 39.72 -14.39 40.45
N ALA A 238 41.00 -14.34 40.82
CA ALA A 238 42.12 -13.98 39.97
C ALA A 238 42.63 -15.13 39.09
N ALA A 239 43.37 -14.74 38.05
CA ALA A 239 44.55 -15.40 37.45
C ALA A 239 44.45 -15.94 36.01
N ALA A 240 45.44 -15.48 35.24
CA ALA A 240 46.27 -16.19 34.26
C ALA A 240 45.70 -16.61 32.89
N ALA A 241 46.23 -15.92 31.87
CA ALA A 241 46.88 -16.43 30.66
C ALA A 241 46.33 -17.68 29.96
N GLY A 242 45.99 -17.53 28.67
CA GLY A 242 45.80 -18.67 27.76
C GLY A 242 45.64 -18.22 26.30
N ARG A 243 46.63 -18.59 25.49
CA ARG A 243 46.80 -18.35 24.05
C ARG A 243 46.24 -19.57 23.28
N GLY A 244 45.63 -19.38 22.10
CA GLY A 244 45.40 -20.45 21.10
C GLY A 244 44.04 -20.31 20.39
N LEU A 245 43.99 -19.88 19.13
CA LEU A 245 44.08 -20.64 17.85
C LEU A 245 42.82 -21.48 17.50
N SER A 246 42.28 -21.19 16.30
CA SER A 246 41.59 -22.00 15.26
C SER A 246 41.13 -23.44 15.60
N THR A 247 39.97 -23.96 15.18
CA THR A 247 39.47 -24.16 13.80
C THR A 247 37.99 -24.61 13.79
N ALA A 248 37.32 -24.41 12.66
CA ALA A 248 36.02 -24.99 12.29
C ALA A 248 36.04 -26.53 12.16
N THR A 249 34.93 -27.24 12.45
CA THR A 249 34.38 -28.34 11.63
C THR A 249 32.95 -28.72 12.02
N GLU A 250 32.17 -29.07 10.99
CA GLU A 250 30.86 -29.75 10.96
C GLU A 250 30.71 -31.00 11.83
N ALA A 251 29.48 -31.31 12.25
CA ALA A 251 28.95 -32.67 12.22
C ALA A 251 27.40 -32.67 12.29
N GLN A 252 26.80 -33.37 11.31
CA GLN A 252 25.44 -33.89 11.32
C GLN A 252 25.27 -34.91 12.46
N ASN A 253 24.08 -35.03 13.05
CA ASN A 253 23.51 -36.37 13.24
C ASN A 253 21.98 -36.36 13.43
N GLN A 254 21.33 -37.25 12.68
CA GLN A 254 19.97 -37.72 12.88
C GLN A 254 19.95 -38.73 14.03
N THR A 255 18.85 -38.81 14.79
CA THR A 255 18.26 -40.10 15.20
C THR A 255 16.88 -39.90 15.80
N ALA A 256 15.98 -40.80 15.43
CA ALA A 256 14.60 -40.92 15.88
C ALA A 256 14.51 -41.54 17.28
N ALA A 257 13.45 -41.22 18.02
CA ALA A 257 12.86 -42.14 19.00
C ALA A 257 11.42 -41.73 19.31
N VAL A 258 10.49 -42.59 18.89
CA VAL A 258 9.12 -42.67 19.38
C VAL A 258 9.16 -43.31 20.77
N GLY A 259 8.48 -42.72 21.73
CA GLY A 259 8.17 -43.31 23.02
C GLY A 259 6.85 -42.74 23.53
N PRO A 260 5.80 -43.57 23.73
CA PRO A 260 4.60 -43.16 24.43
C PRO A 260 4.76 -43.50 25.91
N ASP A 261 4.66 -42.51 26.79
CA ASP A 261 4.35 -42.82 28.19
C ASP A 261 3.57 -41.67 28.85
N SER A 262 2.28 -41.95 28.98
CA SER A 262 1.51 -41.88 30.22
C SER A 262 2.25 -41.31 31.44
N ASN A 263 1.89 -40.10 31.86
CA ASN A 263 1.62 -39.83 33.26
C ASN A 263 0.68 -38.62 33.40
N GLN A 264 -0.49 -38.92 33.94
CA GLN A 264 -1.40 -37.97 34.54
C GLN A 264 -0.70 -37.33 35.73
N ASP A 265 -0.56 -36.02 35.71
CA ASP A 265 -0.35 -35.23 36.92
C ASP A 265 -1.27 -34.01 36.80
N GLU A 266 -2.41 -34.07 37.50
CA GLU A 266 -3.32 -32.95 37.68
C GLU A 266 -2.74 -32.01 38.72
N GLY A 267 -1.68 -31.29 38.33
CA GLY A 267 -1.21 -30.11 39.05
C GLY A 267 -2.08 -28.93 38.67
N VAL A 268 -3.10 -28.64 39.49
CA VAL A 268 -3.81 -27.35 39.46
C VAL A 268 -2.81 -26.28 39.91
N ASN A 269 -2.09 -25.71 38.94
CA ASN A 269 -1.19 -24.58 39.15
C ASN A 269 -2.04 -23.30 39.22
N GLU A 270 -2.40 -22.87 40.42
CA GLU A 270 -3.11 -21.61 40.71
C GLU A 270 -2.16 -20.39 40.68
N GLU A 271 -1.20 -20.35 39.76
CA GLU A 271 -0.19 -19.28 39.64
C GLU A 271 -0.17 -18.66 38.23
N ASP A 272 -1.33 -18.28 37.67
CA ASP A 272 -1.42 -17.67 36.32
C ASP A 272 -2.08 -16.27 36.31
N ASP A 273 -2.12 -15.60 37.47
CA ASP A 273 -2.67 -14.24 37.60
C ASP A 273 -1.64 -13.12 37.27
N GLU A 274 -0.34 -13.44 37.18
CA GLU A 274 0.70 -12.44 36.82
C GLU A 274 0.74 -12.11 35.31
N ASN A 275 -0.02 -12.83 34.48
CA ASN A 275 -0.02 -12.66 33.03
C ASN A 275 -1.06 -11.62 32.54
N GLU A 276 -1.95 -11.12 33.41
CA GLU A 276 -2.99 -10.16 33.00
C GLU A 276 -2.43 -8.74 32.76
N GLU A 277 -1.41 -8.30 33.52
CA GLU A 277 -0.77 -7.00 33.30
C GLU A 277 0.02 -6.94 31.98
N GLU A 278 0.73 -8.02 31.62
CA GLU A 278 1.45 -8.09 30.35
C GLU A 278 0.47 -8.12 29.15
N LYS A 279 -0.70 -8.75 29.34
CA LYS A 279 -1.81 -8.75 28.38
C LYS A 279 -2.50 -7.40 28.26
N LEU A 280 -2.55 -6.59 29.32
CA LEU A 280 -3.02 -5.20 29.27
C LEU A 280 -2.02 -4.28 28.54
N HIS A 281 -0.71 -4.50 28.70
CA HIS A 281 0.32 -3.78 27.94
C HIS A 281 0.30 -4.12 26.44
N LEU A 282 -0.18 -5.31 26.06
CA LEU A 282 -0.43 -5.70 24.66
C LEU A 282 -1.54 -4.87 23.98
N LEU A 283 -2.40 -4.20 24.76
CA LEU A 283 -3.46 -3.32 24.26
C LEU A 283 -3.06 -1.84 24.20
N ASP A 284 -1.84 -1.47 24.62
CA ASP A 284 -1.34 -0.11 24.48
C ASP A 284 -1.28 0.28 22.99
N PRO A 285 -2.06 1.28 22.55
CA PRO A 285 -2.07 1.74 21.16
C PRO A 285 -0.68 2.16 20.67
N THR A 286 0.18 2.69 21.55
CA THR A 286 1.53 3.11 21.18
C THR A 286 2.45 1.91 20.97
N ALA A 287 2.32 0.86 21.79
CA ALA A 287 3.04 -0.40 21.61
C ALA A 287 2.63 -1.08 20.29
N LEU A 288 1.33 -1.09 19.96
CA LEU A 288 0.82 -1.61 18.69
C LEU A 288 1.35 -0.84 17.48
N GLN A 289 1.37 0.50 17.55
CA GLN A 289 1.94 1.35 16.49
C GLN A 289 3.44 1.06 16.29
N ARG A 290 4.23 0.96 17.37
CA ARG A 290 5.65 0.61 17.30
C ARG A 290 5.87 -0.79 16.72
N ARG A 291 5.04 -1.77 17.08
CA ARG A 291 5.10 -3.13 16.51
C ARG A 291 4.81 -3.12 15.01
N ARG A 292 3.77 -2.39 14.61
CA ARG A 292 3.40 -2.22 13.19
C ARG A 292 4.51 -1.51 12.41
N ALA A 293 5.11 -0.46 12.95
CA ALA A 293 6.23 0.23 12.35
C ALA A 293 7.43 -0.69 12.13
N ARG A 294 7.78 -1.52 13.12
CA ARG A 294 8.84 -2.55 13.00
C ARG A 294 8.58 -3.56 11.88
N GLN A 295 7.31 -3.89 11.59
CA GLN A 295 6.94 -4.76 10.48
C GLN A 295 6.98 -4.04 9.11
N LEU A 296 6.60 -2.77 9.08
CA LEU A 296 6.49 -1.99 7.83
C LEU A 296 7.81 -1.39 7.36
N HIS A 297 8.71 -0.98 8.27
CA HIS A 297 9.98 -0.34 7.90
C HIS A 297 10.84 -1.21 6.95
N PRO A 298 11.00 -2.53 7.17
CA PRO A 298 11.70 -3.39 6.20
C PRO A 298 11.00 -3.47 4.83
N ALA A 299 9.67 -3.39 4.79
CA ALA A 299 8.92 -3.36 3.53
C ALA A 299 9.13 -2.03 2.79
N CYS A 300 9.01 -0.89 3.50
CA CYS A 300 9.30 0.44 2.96
C CYS A 300 10.72 0.51 2.39
N TRP A 301 11.71 0.01 3.14
CA TRP A 301 13.11 -0.02 2.70
C TRP A 301 13.31 -0.83 1.42
N ARG A 302 12.69 -2.01 1.30
CA ARG A 302 12.74 -2.84 0.09
C ARG A 302 12.11 -2.13 -1.12
N ILE A 303 10.94 -1.51 -0.94
CA ILE A 303 10.25 -0.78 -2.00
C ILE A 303 11.09 0.43 -2.45
N LEU A 304 11.62 1.21 -1.52
CA LEU A 304 12.51 2.34 -1.82
C LEU A 304 13.74 1.89 -2.62
N LYS A 305 14.35 0.78 -2.22
CA LYS A 305 15.48 0.21 -2.97
C LYS A 305 15.08 -0.06 -4.43
N GLN A 306 13.93 -0.70 -4.67
CA GLN A 306 13.43 -0.97 -6.02
C GLN A 306 13.19 0.33 -6.80
N LEU A 307 12.43 1.27 -6.22
CA LEU A 307 12.11 2.55 -6.86
C LEU A 307 13.37 3.34 -7.25
N LEU A 308 14.35 3.43 -6.34
CA LEU A 308 15.58 4.19 -6.57
C LEU A 308 16.55 3.49 -7.55
N THR A 309 16.53 2.16 -7.64
CA THR A 309 17.34 1.43 -8.64
C THR A 309 16.80 1.63 -10.06
N VAL A 310 15.48 1.63 -10.23
CA VAL A 310 14.83 1.82 -11.53
C VAL A 310 15.15 3.20 -12.11
N SER A 311 15.27 4.23 -11.27
CA SER A 311 15.63 5.59 -11.70
C SER A 311 17.04 5.70 -12.28
N VAL A 312 18.01 4.93 -11.77
CA VAL A 312 19.42 5.03 -12.19
C VAL A 312 19.63 4.46 -13.59
N GLU A 313 18.99 3.32 -13.91
CA GLU A 313 19.11 2.66 -15.22
C GLU A 313 18.61 3.52 -16.38
N CYS A 314 17.68 4.44 -16.13
CA CYS A 314 17.15 5.35 -17.14
C CYS A 314 18.08 6.54 -17.45
N SER A 315 18.95 6.94 -16.51
CA SER A 315 19.80 8.14 -16.67
C SER A 315 21.10 7.86 -17.42
N SER A 316 21.56 6.61 -17.51
CA SER A 316 22.89 6.27 -18.03
C SER A 316 22.93 5.91 -19.52
N LYS A 317 21.84 6.12 -20.27
CA LYS A 317 21.70 5.73 -21.70
C LYS A 317 21.62 6.93 -22.65
N THR A 318 21.92 8.13 -22.18
CA THR A 318 21.80 9.38 -22.95
C THR A 318 23.13 9.97 -23.41
N ASP A 319 24.23 9.21 -23.33
CA ASP A 319 25.56 9.62 -23.81
C ASP A 319 25.94 8.91 -25.12
#